data_AF-A0A327WHA9-F1
#
_entry.id   AF-A0A327WHA9-F1
#
_cell.length_a   1.000
_cell.length_b   1.000
_cell.length_c   1.000
_cell.angle_alpha   90.00
_cell.angle_beta   90.00
_cell.angle_gamma   90.00
#
_symmetry.space_group_name_H-M   'P 1'
#
loop_
_entity.id
_entity.type
_entity.pdbx_description
1 polymer ?
#
loop_
_entity_poly.entity_id
_entity_poly.type
_entity_poly.pdbx_seq_one_letter_code
_entity_poly.pdbx_strand_id
1 'polypeptide(L)'
;HIRSAPFHPMTQGKIERYHRSMKNVVLLEHYYSPDELSRRIGEWVDYYNNHRYHESLNNVTPADVYWGRQQDLLAERQKVKHLTLLQRRKNYICQQAQSA
;
A
#
# COMPACT_ATOMS: atom_id res chain seq x y z
N HIS A 1 -28.88 -3.85 9.93
CA HIS A 1 -28.33 -2.95 8.89
C HIS A 1 -28.00 -1.61 9.54
N ILE A 2 -26.79 -1.09 9.33
CA ILE A 2 -26.37 0.22 9.86
C ILE A 2 -26.64 1.26 8.76
N ARG A 3 -27.45 2.29 9.06
CA ARG A 3 -27.75 3.38 8.11
C ARG A 3 -27.00 4.64 8.53
N SER A 4 -26.39 5.31 7.57
CA SER A 4 -25.86 6.67 7.75
C SER A 4 -27.00 7.67 7.80
N ALA A 5 -26.82 8.76 8.56
CA ALA A 5 -27.76 9.87 8.57
C ALA A 5 -27.82 10.53 7.17
N PRO A 6 -29.01 10.97 6.71
CA PRO A 6 -29.13 11.77 5.50
C PRO A 6 -28.24 13.02 5.57
N PHE A 7 -27.63 13.40 4.44
CA PHE A 7 -26.78 14.60 4.31
C PHE A 7 -25.54 14.63 5.24
N HIS A 8 -25.08 13.47 5.72
CA HIS A 8 -23.90 13.36 6.58
C HIS A 8 -22.75 12.62 5.87
N PRO A 9 -22.02 13.27 4.94
CA PRO A 9 -21.03 12.63 4.06
C PRO A 9 -19.84 12.01 4.82
N MET A 10 -19.60 12.44 6.06
CA MET A 10 -18.48 11.97 6.87
C MET A 10 -18.54 10.46 7.14
N THR A 11 -19.73 9.86 7.13
CA THR A 11 -19.93 8.43 7.40
C THR A 11 -19.52 7.53 6.23
N GLN A 12 -19.51 8.04 4.99
CA GLN A 12 -19.17 7.28 3.78
C GLN A 12 -17.83 7.69 3.13
N GLY A 13 -17.08 8.60 3.74
CA GLY A 13 -15.83 9.12 3.17
C GLY A 13 -14.78 8.05 2.82
N LYS A 14 -14.75 6.90 3.53
CA LYS A 14 -13.83 5.79 3.20
C LYS A 14 -14.15 5.16 1.85
N ILE A 15 -15.42 4.83 1.60
CA ILE A 15 -15.84 4.22 0.33
C ILE A 15 -15.79 5.23 -0.82
N GLU A 16 -16.11 6.49 -0.53
CA GLU A 16 -15.96 7.58 -1.51
C GLU A 16 -14.49 7.77 -1.93
N ARG A 17 -13.56 7.78 -0.97
CA ARG A 17 -12.12 7.86 -1.25
C ARG A 17 -11.63 6.64 -2.04
N TYR A 18 -12.12 5.45 -1.71
CA TYR A 18 -11.82 4.22 -2.46
C TYR A 18 -12.24 4.33 -3.92
N HIS A 19 -13.49 4.70 -4.19
CA HIS A 19 -14.00 4.89 -5.54
C HIS A 19 -13.25 6.00 -6.31
N ARG A 20 -12.90 7.10 -5.64
CA ARG A 20 -12.09 8.17 -6.24
C ARG A 20 -10.72 7.64 -6.68
N SER A 21 -10.06 6.86 -5.83
CA SER A 21 -8.75 6.26 -6.12
C SER A 21 -8.81 5.32 -7.32
N MET A 22 -9.89 4.55 -7.45
CA MET A 22 -10.14 3.69 -8.61
C MET A 22 -10.30 4.50 -9.89
N LYS A 23 -11.21 5.48 -9.88
CA LYS A 23 -11.51 6.31 -11.04
C LYS A 23 -10.27 7.08 -11.55
N ASN A 24 -9.41 7.54 -10.64
CA ASN A 24 -8.18 8.25 -10.98
C ASN A 24 -7.16 7.40 -11.77
N VAL A 25 -7.30 6.07 -11.78
CA VAL A 25 -6.43 5.17 -12.55
C VAL A 25 -7.18 4.61 -13.76
N VAL A 26 -8.38 4.07 -13.54
CA VAL A 26 -9.16 3.40 -14.59
C VAL A 26 -9.56 4.37 -15.70
N LEU A 27 -9.89 5.63 -15.38
CA LEU A 27 -10.33 6.60 -16.39
C LEU A 27 -9.17 7.21 -17.22
N LEU A 28 -7.92 6.81 -16.98
CA LEU A 28 -6.77 7.26 -17.78
C LEU A 28 -6.67 6.56 -19.13
N GLU A 29 -7.30 5.38 -19.27
CA GLU A 29 -7.25 4.54 -20.46
C GLU A 29 -8.60 4.51 -21.18
N HIS A 30 -8.61 4.18 -22.47
CA HIS A 30 -9.83 3.89 -23.23
C HIS A 30 -10.12 2.39 -23.21
N TYR A 31 -11.39 2.03 -23.00
CA TYR A 31 -11.88 0.65 -23.03
C TYR A 31 -12.89 0.49 -24.15
N TYR A 32 -12.72 -0.56 -24.96
CA TYR A 32 -13.52 -0.79 -26.16
C TYR A 32 -14.63 -1.82 -25.94
N SER A 33 -14.65 -2.47 -24.76
CA SER A 33 -15.72 -3.36 -24.35
C SER A 33 -16.00 -3.29 -22.84
N PRO A 34 -17.23 -3.60 -22.39
CA PRO A 34 -17.54 -3.72 -20.96
C PRO A 34 -16.74 -4.82 -20.24
N ASP A 35 -16.41 -5.91 -20.93
CA ASP A 35 -15.62 -7.02 -20.37
C ASP A 35 -14.19 -6.59 -20.07
N GLU A 36 -13.59 -5.81 -20.97
CA GLU A 36 -12.27 -5.22 -20.77
C GLU A 36 -12.27 -4.28 -19.56
N LEU A 37 -13.24 -3.37 -19.46
CA LEU A 37 -13.38 -2.49 -18.30
C LEU A 37 -13.54 -3.29 -17.00
N SER A 38 -14.38 -4.32 -17.00
CA SER A 38 -14.59 -5.20 -15.85
C SER A 38 -13.29 -5.87 -15.40
N ARG A 39 -12.50 -6.37 -16.36
CA ARG A 39 -11.20 -6.98 -16.07
C ARG A 39 -10.22 -5.97 -15.47
N ARG A 40 -10.20 -4.75 -16.02
CA ARG A 40 -9.29 -3.67 -15.58
C ARG A 40 -9.66 -3.15 -14.19
N ILE A 41 -10.94 -3.11 -13.85
CA ILE A 41 -11.40 -2.87 -12.48
C ILE A 41 -10.91 -4.01 -11.56
N GLY A 42 -11.04 -5.27 -11.97
CA GLY A 42 -10.54 -6.42 -11.21
C GLY A 42 -9.03 -6.34 -10.93
N GLU A 43 -8.23 -6.05 -11.96
CA GLU A 43 -6.78 -5.79 -11.85
C GLU A 43 -6.48 -4.66 -10.86
N TRP A 44 -7.25 -3.57 -10.91
CA TRP A 44 -7.08 -2.45 -9.98
C TRP A 44 -7.41 -2.82 -8.53
N VAL A 45 -8.48 -3.59 -8.31
CA VAL A 45 -8.89 -4.05 -6.97
C VAL A 45 -7.80 -4.93 -6.36
N ASP A 46 -7.28 -5.88 -7.14
CA ASP A 46 -6.19 -6.76 -6.71
C ASP A 46 -4.92 -5.96 -6.37
N TYR A 47 -4.54 -5.01 -7.23
CA TYR A 47 -3.42 -4.13 -6.97
C TYR A 47 -3.63 -3.31 -5.68
N TYR A 48 -4.80 -2.67 -5.51
CA TYR A 48 -5.09 -1.82 -4.35
C TYR A 48 -5.01 -2.58 -3.02
N ASN A 49 -5.52 -3.82 -3.00
CA ASN A 49 -5.64 -4.63 -1.79
C ASN A 49 -4.37 -5.42 -1.46
N ASN A 50 -3.70 -5.98 -2.47
CA ASN A 50 -2.62 -6.95 -2.26
C ASN A 50 -1.22 -6.40 -2.54
N HIS A 51 -1.11 -5.31 -3.30
CA HIS A 51 0.20 -4.85 -3.81
C HIS A 51 0.51 -3.39 -3.44
N ARG A 52 -0.50 -2.54 -3.34
CA ARG A 52 -0.32 -1.12 -3.03
C ARG A 52 -0.01 -0.94 -1.54
N TYR A 53 1.13 -0.30 -1.27
CA TYR A 53 1.44 0.19 0.07
C TYR A 53 0.69 1.49 0.36
N HIS A 54 0.14 1.60 1.56
CA HIS A 54 -0.59 2.80 2.00
C HIS A 54 0.14 3.44 3.17
N GLU A 55 0.47 4.73 3.04
CA GLU A 55 1.17 5.49 4.07
C GLU A 55 0.41 5.53 5.39
N SER A 56 -0.93 5.68 5.33
CA SER A 56 -1.80 5.63 6.51
C SER A 56 -1.79 4.27 7.23
N LEU A 57 -1.22 3.23 6.61
CA LEU A 57 -1.07 1.88 7.15
C LEU A 57 0.40 1.53 7.43
N ASN A 58 1.28 2.52 7.60
CA ASN A 58 2.73 2.32 7.76
C ASN A 58 3.37 1.59 6.56
N ASN A 59 2.89 1.88 5.35
CA ASN A 59 3.33 1.23 4.11
C ASN A 59 3.13 -0.30 4.16
N VAL A 60 2.02 -0.74 4.71
CA VAL A 60 1.54 -2.12 4.65
C VAL A 60 0.33 -2.19 3.71
N THR A 61 0.11 -3.34 3.08
CA THR A 61 -1.02 -3.52 2.17
C THR A 61 -2.32 -3.69 2.95
N PRO A 62 -3.49 -3.31 2.39
CA PRO A 62 -4.77 -3.48 3.07
C PRO A 62 -5.06 -4.95 3.42
N ALA A 63 -4.70 -5.89 2.54
CA ALA A 63 -4.87 -7.32 2.79
C ALA A 63 -4.06 -7.81 4.00
N ASP A 64 -2.81 -7.35 4.14
CA ASP A 64 -1.97 -7.70 5.29
C ASP A 64 -2.51 -7.16 6.61
N VAL A 65 -3.05 -5.95 6.60
CA VAL A 65 -3.70 -5.36 7.77
C VAL A 65 -4.96 -6.14 8.11
N TYR A 66 -5.77 -6.50 7.11
CA TYR A 66 -6.99 -7.27 7.31
C TYR A 66 -6.72 -8.65 7.90
N TRP A 67 -5.65 -9.32 7.46
CA TRP A 67 -5.18 -10.60 7.99
C TRP A 67 -4.31 -10.49 9.26
N GLY A 68 -4.18 -9.29 9.85
CA GLY A 68 -3.46 -9.10 11.11
C GLY A 68 -1.94 -9.27 11.02
N ARG A 69 -1.37 -9.40 9.82
CA ARG A 69 0.08 -9.61 9.58
C ARG A 69 0.92 -8.34 9.73
N GLN A 70 0.28 -7.21 10.03
CA GLN A 70 0.92 -5.90 10.05
C GLN A 70 2.10 -5.83 11.02
N GLN A 71 1.93 -6.32 12.25
CA GLN A 71 2.96 -6.23 13.29
C GLN A 71 4.20 -7.06 12.93
N ASP A 72 4.00 -8.29 12.45
CA ASP A 72 5.09 -9.18 12.05
C ASP A 72 5.90 -8.58 10.89
N LEU A 73 5.22 -8.06 9.87
CA LEU A 73 5.88 -7.40 8.74
C LEU A 73 6.71 -6.18 9.17
N LEU A 74 6.18 -5.37 10.10
CA LEU A 74 6.90 -4.21 10.61
C LEU A 74 8.10 -4.63 11.47
N ALA A 75 7.97 -5.68 12.28
CA ALA A 75 9.07 -6.22 13.07
C ALA A 75 10.21 -6.75 12.18
N GLU A 76 9.88 -7.51 11.13
CA GLU A 76 10.88 -8.00 10.17
C GLU A 76 11.58 -6.85 9.44
N ARG A 77 10.85 -5.82 9.01
CA ARG A 77 11.43 -4.62 8.40
C ARG A 77 12.39 -3.90 9.34
N GLN A 78 12.07 -3.80 10.63
CA GLN A 78 12.97 -3.20 11.63
C GLN A 78 14.26 -4.01 11.78
N LYS A 79 14.18 -5.34 11.82
CA LYS A 79 15.36 -6.22 11.88
C LYS A 79 16.25 -6.02 10.65
N VAL A 80 15.69 -6.07 9.45
CA VAL A 80 16.43 -5.85 8.19
C VAL A 80 17.09 -4.48 8.16
N LYS A 81 16.38 -3.43 8.59
CA LYS A 81 16.93 -2.06 8.68
C LYS A 81 18.13 -2.02 9.62
N HIS A 82 18.03 -2.63 10.80
CA HIS A 82 19.12 -2.67 11.77
C HIS A 82 20.36 -3.37 11.22
N LEU A 83 20.19 -4.56 10.65
CA LEU A 83 21.28 -5.32 10.02
C LEU A 83 21.95 -4.54 8.88
N THR A 84 21.15 -3.88 8.04
CA THR A 84 21.65 -3.06 6.94
C THR A 84 22.50 -1.89 7.45
N LEU A 85 22.09 -1.23 8.54
CA LEU A 85 22.86 -0.14 9.14
C LEU A 85 24.20 -0.63 9.73
N LEU A 86 24.20 -1.78 10.41
CA LEU A 86 25.43 -2.39 10.92
C LEU A 86 26.40 -2.73 9.78
N GLN A 87 25.90 -3.32 8.70
CA GLN A 87 26.71 -3.67 7.54
C GLN A 87 27.31 -2.41 6.88
N ARG A 88 26.51 -1.35 6.72
CA ARG A 88 26.99 -0.07 6.17
C ARG A 88 28.09 0.53 7.03
N ARG A 89 27.93 0.50 8.36
CA ARG A 89 28.96 1.00 9.30
C ARG A 89 30.26 0.20 9.18
N LYS A 90 30.17 -1.14 9.11
CA LYS A 90 31.34 -2.01 8.92
C LYS A 90 32.06 -1.68 7.61
N ASN A 91 31.32 -1.58 6.51
CA ASN A 91 31.88 -1.25 5.20
C ASN A 91 32.61 0.09 5.19
N TYR A 92 32.02 1.11 5.84
CA TYR A 92 32.65 2.43 5.96
C TYR A 92 34.00 2.37 6.70
N ILE A 93 34.06 1.66 7.84
CA ILE A 93 35.30 1.50 8.61
C ILE A 93 36.36 0.75 7.78
N CYS A 94 35.97 -0.33 7.11
CA CYS A 94 36.89 -1.08 6.24
C CYS A 94 37.43 -0.22 5.09
N GLN A 95 36.59 0.59 4.45
CA GLN A 95 37.00 1.51 3.38
C GLN A 95 37.98 2.56 3.90
N GLN A 96 37.72 3.18 5.06
CA GLN A 96 38.65 4.14 5.66
C GLN A 96 40.00 3.51 5.99
N ALA A 97 40.01 2.29 6.53
CA ALA A 97 41.25 1.57 6.84
C ALA A 97 42.04 1.15 5.58
N GLN A 98 41.39 1.00 4.42
CA GLN A 98 42.05 0.74 3.13
C GLN A 98 42.55 2.01 2.43
N SER A 99 42.05 3.18 2.85
CA SER A 99 42.38 4.49 2.27
C SER A 99 43.50 5.21 3.04
N ALA A 100 43.93 4.65 4.16
CA ALA A 100 44.99 5.13 5.05
C ALA A 100 46.27 4.32 4.83
#